data_AF-A0A800D6P4-F1
#
_entry.id   AF-A0A800D6P4-F1
#
_cell.length_a   1.000
_cell.length_b   1.000
_cell.length_c   1.000
_cell.angle_alpha   90.00
_cell.angle_beta   90.00
_cell.angle_gamma   90.00
#
_symmetry.space_group_name_H-M   'P 1'
#
loop_
_entity.id
_entity.type
_entity.pdbx_description
1 polymer ?
#
loop_
_entity_poly.entity_id
_entity_poly.type
_entity_poly.pdbx_seq_one_letter_code
_entity_poly.pdbx_strand_id
1 'polypeptide(L)'
;MARLDGRANDELRPVRITPDYLDYAEGSALIEMGATRVLCAVSTEERVPPWLQGRGQGWLTAEYAMLHRSTVVRTPREVLGLRGRTQEIRRFIGRSLRAAVDL
;
A
#
# COMPACT_ATOMS: atom_id res chain seq x y z
N MET A 1 2.86 32.67 -3.56
CA MET A 1 4.01 32.29 -2.70
C MET A 1 4.56 30.99 -3.27
N ALA A 2 5.83 30.95 -3.68
CA ALA A 2 6.41 29.73 -4.25
C ALA A 2 6.54 28.65 -3.17
N ARG A 3 6.29 27.39 -3.55
CA ARG A 3 6.47 26.23 -2.65
C ARG A 3 7.96 26.05 -2.33
N LEU A 4 8.27 25.44 -1.18
CA LEU A 4 9.66 25.21 -0.73
C LEU A 4 10.50 24.39 -1.72
N ASP A 5 9.86 23.53 -2.50
CA ASP A 5 10.48 22.70 -3.52
C ASP A 5 10.37 23.28 -4.94
N GLY A 6 9.97 24.55 -5.05
CA GLY A 6 9.92 25.29 -6.33
C GLY A 6 8.78 24.90 -7.26
N ARG A 7 7.97 23.91 -6.91
CA ARG A 7 6.86 23.41 -7.75
C ARG A 7 5.69 24.40 -7.84
N ALA A 8 4.90 24.31 -8.90
CA ALA A 8 3.61 24.99 -8.99
C ALA A 8 2.56 24.37 -8.04
N ASN A 9 1.41 25.04 -7.87
CA ASN A 9 0.36 24.59 -6.95
C ASN A 9 -0.35 23.32 -7.44
N ASP A 10 -0.45 23.16 -8.75
CA ASP A 10 -1.05 22.06 -9.50
C ASP A 10 -0.02 21.01 -9.97
N GLU A 11 1.26 21.27 -9.78
CA GLU A 11 2.33 20.35 -10.16
C GLU A 11 2.52 19.24 -9.11
N LEU A 12 2.53 17.99 -9.56
CA LEU A 12 2.84 16.82 -8.73
C LEU A 12 4.33 16.75 -8.37
N ARG A 13 4.68 15.97 -7.34
CA ARG A 13 6.09 15.62 -7.10
C ARG A 13 6.56 14.68 -8.23
N PRO A 14 7.87 14.58 -8.51
CA PRO A 14 8.39 13.56 -9.42
C PRO A 14 7.89 12.17 -9.02
N VAL A 15 7.28 11.46 -9.98
CA VAL A 15 6.72 10.12 -9.78
C VAL A 15 7.55 9.11 -10.56
N ARG A 16 7.95 8.03 -9.91
CA ARG A 16 8.58 6.87 -10.55
C ARG A 16 7.94 5.59 -10.03
N ILE A 17 7.65 4.66 -10.92
CA ILE A 17 7.20 3.31 -10.57
C ILE A 17 8.20 2.35 -11.17
N THR A 18 8.83 1.54 -10.31
CA THR A 18 9.76 0.48 -10.74
C THR A 18 9.06 -0.86 -10.50
N PRO A 19 8.54 -1.51 -11.56
CA PRO A 19 7.91 -2.83 -11.45
C PRO A 19 8.96 -3.92 -11.15
N ASP A 20 8.51 -5.10 -10.78
CA ASP A 20 9.32 -6.31 -10.55
C ASP A 20 10.46 -6.07 -9.54
N TYR A 21 10.15 -5.34 -8.47
CA TYR A 21 11.14 -4.93 -7.47
C TYR A 21 11.54 -6.06 -6.51
N LEU A 22 10.65 -7.02 -6.27
CA LEU A 22 10.87 -8.20 -5.43
C LEU A 22 10.82 -9.47 -6.29
N ASP A 23 11.84 -10.31 -6.17
CA ASP A 23 11.98 -11.54 -6.95
C ASP A 23 10.91 -12.60 -6.65
N TYR A 24 10.38 -12.61 -5.43
CA TYR A 24 9.52 -13.69 -4.93
C TYR A 24 8.03 -13.36 -4.92
N ALA A 25 7.66 -12.09 -5.10
CA ALA A 25 6.25 -11.70 -5.13
C ALA A 25 5.68 -11.92 -6.54
N GLU A 26 4.47 -12.46 -6.64
CA GLU A 26 3.78 -12.69 -7.92
C GLU A 26 3.56 -11.38 -8.70
N GLY A 27 3.47 -10.26 -7.97
CA GLY A 27 3.61 -8.93 -8.54
C GLY A 27 4.20 -7.97 -7.51
N SER A 28 5.10 -7.09 -7.93
CA SER A 28 5.66 -6.07 -7.04
C SER A 28 6.02 -4.79 -7.76
N ALA A 29 6.00 -3.68 -7.03
CA ALA A 29 6.48 -2.40 -7.53
C ALA A 29 6.97 -1.51 -6.38
N LEU A 30 8.05 -0.77 -6.63
CA LEU A 30 8.46 0.37 -5.80
C LEU A 30 7.90 1.65 -6.44
N ILE A 31 6.98 2.33 -5.74
CA ILE A 31 6.50 3.66 -6.13
C ILE A 31 7.23 4.74 -5.32
N GLU A 32 7.73 5.75 -6.04
CA GLU A 32 8.40 6.93 -5.49
C GLU A 32 7.63 8.18 -5.90
N MET A 33 7.33 9.05 -4.93
CA MET A 33 6.69 10.36 -5.13
C MET A 33 7.49 11.42 -4.36
N GLY A 34 8.51 11.97 -5.00
CA GLY A 34 9.57 12.72 -4.32
C GLY A 34 10.25 11.85 -3.25
N ALA A 35 10.31 12.31 -2.00
CA ALA A 35 10.89 11.54 -0.88
C ALA A 35 9.99 10.42 -0.33
N THR A 36 8.72 10.36 -0.73
CA THR A 36 7.82 9.27 -0.31
C THR A 36 8.12 8.04 -1.15
N ARG A 37 8.50 6.94 -0.51
CA ARG A 37 8.72 5.64 -1.17
C ARG A 37 7.84 4.58 -0.53
N VAL A 38 7.14 3.81 -1.35
CA VAL A 38 6.28 2.72 -0.90
C VAL A 38 6.58 1.48 -1.74
N LEU A 39 6.91 0.38 -1.06
CA LEU A 39 7.03 -0.92 -1.67
C LEU A 39 5.66 -1.60 -1.64
N CYS A 40 5.15 -1.97 -2.80
CA CYS A 40 3.91 -2.71 -2.99
C CYS A 40 4.26 -4.13 -3.45
N ALA A 41 3.64 -5.12 -2.82
CA ALA A 41 3.74 -6.52 -3.20
C ALA A 41 2.35 -7.14 -3.22
N VAL A 42 2.13 -8.04 -4.16
CA VAL A 42 0.93 -8.86 -4.31
C VAL A 42 1.36 -10.29 -4.06
N SER A 43 0.54 -11.00 -3.29
CA SER A 43 0.67 -12.45 -3.09
C SER A 43 -0.66 -13.11 -3.30
N THR A 44 -0.63 -14.30 -3.88
CA THR A 44 -1.82 -15.09 -4.18
C THR A 44 -1.94 -16.26 -3.21
N GLU A 45 -3.16 -16.55 -2.79
CA GLU A 45 -3.45 -17.73 -1.97
C GLU A 45 -4.67 -18.44 -2.56
N GLU A 46 -4.63 -19.76 -2.66
CA GLU A 46 -5.77 -20.60 -3.07
C GLU A 46 -6.80 -20.76 -1.95
N ARG A 47 -7.11 -19.66 -1.25
CA ARG A 47 -8.05 -19.63 -0.12
C ARG A 47 -8.82 -18.33 -0.10
N VAL A 48 -10.07 -18.43 0.34
CA VAL A 48 -10.95 -17.27 0.58
C VAL A 48 -11.36 -17.21 2.05
N PRO A 49 -11.75 -16.03 2.57
CA PRO A 49 -12.33 -15.91 3.90
C PRO A 49 -13.49 -16.90 4.13
N PRO A 50 -13.69 -17.42 5.35
CA PRO A 50 -14.72 -18.44 5.62
C PRO A 50 -16.12 -18.09 5.15
N TRP A 51 -16.50 -16.81 5.20
CA TRP A 51 -17.82 -16.33 4.79
C TRP A 51 -18.02 -16.26 3.25
N LEU A 52 -16.96 -16.43 2.45
CA LEU A 52 -16.98 -16.54 0.99
C LEU A 52 -16.82 -17.98 0.46
N GLN A 53 -16.55 -18.94 1.32
CA GLN A 53 -16.35 -20.33 0.89
C GLN A 53 -17.59 -20.87 0.18
N GLY A 54 -17.39 -21.54 -0.96
CA GLY A 54 -18.45 -22.12 -1.78
C GLY A 54 -19.26 -21.13 -2.63
N ARG A 55 -18.93 -19.82 -2.59
CA ARG A 55 -19.65 -18.80 -3.38
C ARG A 55 -19.10 -18.55 -4.79
N GLY A 56 -17.94 -19.14 -5.12
CA GLY A 56 -17.29 -18.96 -6.42
C GLY A 56 -16.78 -17.52 -6.67
N GLN A 57 -16.55 -16.74 -5.61
CA GLN A 57 -16.03 -15.37 -5.67
C GLN A 57 -14.66 -15.29 -5.01
N GLY A 58 -13.77 -14.50 -5.60
CA GLY A 58 -12.48 -14.13 -5.06
C GLY A 58 -12.55 -13.09 -3.96
N TRP A 59 -11.40 -12.82 -3.34
CA TRP A 59 -11.28 -11.77 -2.33
C TRP A 59 -9.93 -11.09 -2.40
N LEU A 60 -9.92 -9.77 -2.25
CA LEU A 60 -8.70 -8.98 -2.15
C LEU A 60 -8.68 -8.27 -0.79
N THR A 61 -7.58 -8.44 -0.06
CA THR A 61 -7.26 -7.68 1.15
C THR A 61 -5.94 -6.95 0.98
N ALA A 62 -5.64 -6.02 1.88
CA ALA A 62 -4.39 -5.29 1.88
C ALA A 62 -3.84 -5.17 3.30
N GLU A 63 -2.52 -5.16 3.40
CA GLU A 63 -1.78 -4.80 4.60
C GLU A 63 -1.04 -3.49 4.38
N TYR A 64 -0.81 -2.75 5.47
CA TYR A 64 -0.06 -1.51 5.45
C TYR A 64 0.81 -1.45 6.70
N ALA A 65 2.07 -1.09 6.51
CA ALA A 65 3.00 -0.84 7.60
C ALA A 65 3.95 0.30 7.23
N MET A 66 4.38 1.04 8.25
CA MET A 66 5.48 2.00 8.14
C MET A 66 6.71 1.45 8.85
N LEU A 67 7.84 1.40 8.15
CA LEU A 67 9.11 1.07 8.79
C LEU A 67 9.44 2.13 9.86
N HIS A 68 10.04 1.70 10.96
CA HIS A 68 10.32 2.54 12.13
C HIS A 68 11.13 3.82 11.84
N ARG A 69 11.87 3.88 10.73
CA ARG A 69 12.61 5.06 10.26
C ARG A 69 12.15 5.61 8.90
N SER A 70 10.88 5.37 8.54
CA SER A 70 10.27 6.01 7.35
C SER A 70 9.83 7.45 7.61
N THR A 71 9.90 7.93 8.84
CA THR A 71 9.58 9.31 9.25
C THR A 71 10.77 9.98 9.94
N VAL A 72 10.75 11.31 10.02
CA VAL A 72 11.83 12.11 10.61
C VAL A 72 12.12 11.68 12.06
N VAL A 73 11.07 11.46 12.84
CA VAL A 73 11.14 10.90 14.20
C VAL A 73 10.87 9.40 14.15
N ARG A 74 11.69 8.61 14.84
CA ARG A 74 11.50 7.14 14.88
C ARG A 74 10.09 6.79 15.36
N THR A 75 9.38 5.99 14.58
CA THR A 75 8.08 5.43 14.95
C THR A 75 8.28 4.03 15.55
N PRO A 76 7.74 3.72 16.74
CA PRO A 76 7.80 2.37 17.29
C PRO A 76 7.09 1.35 16.38
N ARG A 77 7.64 0.14 16.29
CA ARG A 77 7.01 -0.96 15.53
C ARG A 77 5.68 -1.34 16.18
N GLU A 78 4.68 -1.60 15.36
CA GLU A 78 3.36 -2.07 15.81
C GLU A 78 3.41 -3.59 16.05
N VAL A 79 3.77 -4.00 17.27
CA VAL A 79 3.88 -5.42 17.66
C VAL A 79 2.68 -5.89 18.48
N LEU A 80 2.10 -5.00 19.30
CA LEU A 80 0.98 -5.29 20.20
C LEU A 80 -0.38 -4.90 19.59
N GLY A 81 -0.51 -5.05 18.28
CA GLY A 81 -1.70 -4.69 17.52
C GLY A 81 -1.56 -3.41 16.69
N LEU A 82 -2.51 -3.23 15.78
CA LEU A 82 -2.48 -2.17 14.78
C LEU A 82 -3.05 -0.86 15.34
N ARG A 83 -2.38 0.26 15.07
CA ARG A 83 -2.89 1.59 15.39
C ARG A 83 -4.11 1.92 14.52
N GLY A 84 -4.98 2.81 15.00
CA GLY A 84 -6.19 3.23 14.28
C GLY A 84 -5.93 3.69 12.85
N ARG A 85 -4.88 4.52 12.63
CA ARG A 85 -4.46 4.97 11.29
C ARG A 85 -4.08 3.80 10.37
N THR A 86 -3.36 2.81 10.89
CA THR A 86 -2.95 1.62 10.13
C THR A 86 -4.16 0.77 9.72
N GLN A 87 -5.12 0.60 10.65
CA GLN A 87 -6.38 -0.07 10.38
C GLN A 87 -7.25 0.67 9.35
N GLU A 88 -7.24 2.00 9.36
CA GLU A 88 -7.96 2.80 8.40
C GLU A 88 -7.37 2.67 6.99
N ILE A 89 -6.04 2.85 6.87
CA ILE A 89 -5.34 2.80 5.57
C ILE A 89 -5.46 1.42 4.94
N ARG A 90 -5.27 0.33 5.71
CA ARG A 90 -5.42 -1.03 5.17
C ARG A 90 -6.83 -1.27 4.61
N ARG A 91 -7.86 -0.75 5.29
CA ARG A 91 -9.26 -0.87 4.87
C ARG A 91 -9.53 -0.03 3.63
N PHE A 92 -8.94 1.16 3.55
CA PHE A 92 -9.02 2.03 2.38
C PHE A 92 -8.41 1.35 1.15
N ILE A 93 -7.16 0.89 1.22
CA ILE A 93 -6.47 0.22 0.11
C ILE A 93 -7.28 -0.98 -0.38
N GLY A 94 -7.69 -1.87 0.54
CA GLY A 94 -8.47 -3.06 0.17
C GLY A 94 -9.81 -2.72 -0.49
N ARG A 95 -10.52 -1.68 -0.02
CA ARG A 95 -11.78 -1.24 -0.67
C ARG A 95 -11.53 -0.66 -2.06
N SER A 96 -10.53 0.19 -2.21
CA SER A 96 -10.21 0.85 -3.47
C SER A 96 -9.83 -0.17 -4.56
N LEU A 97 -9.02 -1.19 -4.21
CA LEU A 97 -8.60 -2.21 -5.15
C LEU A 97 -9.75 -3.16 -5.53
N ARG A 98 -10.58 -3.59 -4.57
CA ARG A 98 -11.76 -4.43 -4.87
C ARG A 98 -12.76 -3.75 -5.82
N ALA A 99 -12.83 -2.42 -5.83
CA ALA A 99 -13.68 -1.69 -6.76
C ALA A 99 -13.13 -1.65 -8.20
N ALA A 100 -11.85 -1.98 -8.39
CA ALA A 100 -11.15 -1.90 -9.68
C ALA A 100 -10.93 -3.28 -10.34
N VAL A 101 -11.41 -4.37 -9.72
CA VAL A 101 -11.21 -5.74 -10.21
C VAL A 101 -12.54 -6.50 -10.21
N ASP A 102 -12.67 -7.44 -11.14
CA ASP A 102 -13.75 -8.43 -11.14
C ASP A 102 -13.39 -9.57 -10.20
N LEU A 103 -14.26 -9.90 -9.24
CA LEU A 103 -13.99 -10.81 -8.11
C LEU A 103 -14.79 -12.10 -8.22
#